data_AF-A0A6V7K1A4-F1
#
_entry.id   AF-A0A6V7K1A4-F1
#
_cell.length_a   1.000
_cell.length_b   1.000
_cell.length_c   1.000
_cell.angle_alpha   90.00
_cell.angle_beta   90.00
_cell.angle_gamma   90.00
#
_symmetry.space_group_name_H-M   'P 1'
#
loop_
_entity.id
_entity.type
_entity.pdbx_description
1 polymer ?
#
loop_
_entity_poly.entity_id
_entity_poly.type
_entity_poly.pdbx_seq_one_letter_code
_entity_poly.pdbx_strand_id
1 'polypeptide(L)'
;WYFRKDQREEPIDDLSNHYVIRDGCLIIQGVQEIDSGSYICKASNAEGTASMEIRLSVSAPLSVHVQPPVQTVDLGKAASL
;
A
#
# COMPACT_ATOMS: atom_id res chain seq x y z
N TRP A 1 -14.28 -2.71 -9.06
CA TRP A 1 -12.95 -3.00 -8.52
C TRP A 1 -13.08 -3.57 -7.12
N TYR A 2 -12.18 -4.47 -6.74
CA TYR A 2 -12.17 -5.10 -5.42
C TYR A 2 -10.77 -5.03 -4.82
N PHE A 3 -10.68 -4.92 -3.51
CA PHE A 3 -9.45 -5.08 -2.74
C PHE A 3 -9.48 -6.44 -2.05
N ARG A 4 -8.35 -7.18 -2.09
CA ARG A 4 -8.26 -8.49 -1.44
C ARG A 4 -7.80 -8.34 0.00
N LYS A 5 -8.68 -8.68 0.93
CA LYS A 5 -8.42 -8.70 2.37
C LYS A 5 -8.69 -10.09 2.91
N ASP A 6 -7.71 -10.70 3.57
CA ASP A 6 -7.86 -12.04 4.19
C ASP A 6 -8.43 -13.11 3.24
N GLN A 7 -7.93 -13.17 2.00
CA GLN A 7 -8.42 -14.05 0.91
C GLN A 7 -9.84 -13.73 0.41
N ARG A 8 -10.50 -12.70 0.93
CA ARG A 8 -11.81 -12.23 0.50
C ARG A 8 -11.68 -10.99 -0.39
N GLU A 9 -12.47 -10.94 -1.44
CA GLU A 9 -12.59 -9.76 -2.29
C GLU A 9 -13.66 -8.83 -1.73
N GLU A 10 -13.24 -7.65 -1.28
CA GLU A 10 -14.11 -6.59 -0.79
C GLU A 10 -14.28 -5.52 -1.87
N PRO A 11 -15.51 -5.09 -2.19
CA PRO A 11 -15.72 -4.04 -3.18
C PRO A 11 -15.08 -2.73 -2.71
N ILE A 12 -14.42 -2.03 -3.62
CA ILE A 12 -13.86 -0.71 -3.32
C ILE A 12 -15.00 0.31 -3.24
N ASP A 13 -15.01 1.08 -2.16
CA ASP A 13 -15.95 2.18 -1.93
C ASP A 13 -15.43 3.48 -2.56
N ASP A 14 -16.06 3.90 -3.65
CA ASP A 14 -15.74 5.11 -4.41
C ASP A 14 -16.41 6.39 -3.85
N LEU A 15 -17.16 6.30 -2.74
CA LEU A 15 -17.72 7.45 -2.03
C LEU A 15 -16.70 8.13 -1.09
N SER A 16 -15.58 7.45 -0.82
CA SER A 16 -14.60 7.86 0.18
C SER A 16 -13.67 9.01 -0.25
N ASN A 17 -13.81 9.57 -1.46
CA ASN A 17 -12.88 10.48 -2.16
C ASN A 17 -11.45 9.94 -2.36
N HIS A 18 -11.02 8.95 -1.56
CA HIS A 18 -9.75 8.25 -1.67
C HIS A 18 -9.68 7.39 -2.94
N TYR A 19 -10.78 6.71 -3.26
CA TYR A 19 -10.91 5.92 -4.48
C TYR A 19 -11.85 6.60 -5.47
N VAL A 20 -11.41 6.74 -6.72
CA VAL A 20 -12.24 7.23 -7.83
C VAL A 20 -12.21 6.20 -8.95
N ILE A 21 -13.38 5.78 -9.40
CA ILE A 21 -13.52 4.87 -10.55
C ILE A 21 -14.04 5.67 -11.74
N ARG A 22 -13.28 5.69 -12.83
CA ARG A 22 -13.65 6.40 -14.06
C ARG A 22 -13.21 5.61 -15.29
N ASP A 23 -14.13 5.39 -16.22
CA ASP A 23 -13.85 4.71 -17.50
C ASP A 23 -13.19 3.33 -17.32
N GLY A 24 -13.56 2.61 -16.25
CA GLY A 24 -12.97 1.31 -15.89
C GLY A 24 -11.62 1.38 -15.16
N CYS A 25 -11.01 2.55 -15.03
CA CYS A 25 -9.78 2.77 -14.27
C CYS A 25 -10.06 3.08 -12.80
N LEU A 26 -9.26 2.47 -11.91
CA LEU A 26 -9.19 2.83 -10.50
C LEU A 26 -8.10 3.89 -10.30
N ILE A 27 -8.46 5.01 -9.68
CA ILE A 27 -7.57 6.10 -9.29
C ILE A 27 -7.57 6.14 -7.76
N ILE A 28 -6.38 6.10 -7.16
CA ILE A 28 -6.18 6.20 -5.72
C ILE A 28 -5.57 7.58 -5.43
N GLN A 29 -6.29 8.44 -4.72
CA GLN A 29 -5.87 9.79 -4.38
C GLN A 29 -5.06 9.79 -3.09
N GLY A 30 -3.95 10.53 -3.02
CA GLY A 30 -3.17 10.62 -1.79
C GLY A 30 -2.67 9.27 -1.29
N VAL A 31 -2.05 8.49 -2.20
CA VAL A 31 -1.57 7.13 -1.95
C VAL A 31 -0.71 7.05 -0.68
N GLN A 32 -1.02 6.08 0.17
CA GLN A 32 -0.34 5.77 1.42
C GLN A 32 0.15 4.32 1.43
N GLU A 33 1.08 3.98 2.34
CA GLU A 33 1.62 2.61 2.44
C GLU A 33 0.52 1.55 2.64
N ILE A 34 -0.57 1.92 3.34
CA ILE A 34 -1.74 1.07 3.58
C ILE A 34 -2.52 0.69 2.31
N ASP A 35 -2.31 1.42 1.20
CA ASP A 35 -2.91 1.09 -0.09
C ASP A 35 -2.16 -0.05 -0.79
N SER A 36 -1.00 -0.49 -0.28
CA SER A 36 -0.31 -1.65 -0.82
C SER A 36 -1.17 -2.91 -0.67
N GLY A 37 -1.28 -3.71 -1.73
CA GLY A 37 -2.09 -4.93 -1.71
C GLY A 37 -2.49 -5.45 -3.08
N SER A 38 -3.38 -6.45 -3.08
CA SER A 38 -3.93 -7.05 -4.30
C SER A 38 -5.28 -6.42 -4.64
N TYR A 39 -5.35 -5.78 -5.81
CA TYR A 39 -6.54 -5.22 -6.41
C TYR A 39 -7.06 -6.14 -7.52
N ILE A 40 -8.39 -6.30 -7.62
CA ILE A 40 -9.02 -7.11 -8.65
C ILE A 40 -9.92 -6.22 -9.51
N CYS A 41 -9.65 -6.20 -10.81
CA CYS A 41 -10.55 -5.67 -11.80
C CYS A 41 -11.45 -6.80 -12.31
N LYS A 42 -12.77 -6.60 -12.30
CA LYS A 42 -13.73 -7.51 -12.93
C LYS A 42 -14.50 -6.74 -13.99
N ALA A 43 -14.52 -7.28 -15.20
CA ALA A 43 -15.24 -6.73 -16.34
C ALA A 43 -16.24 -7.77 -16.85
N SER A 44 -17.47 -7.35 -17.10
CA SER A 44 -18.56 -8.23 -17.51
C SER A 44 -19.24 -7.70 -18.76
N ASN A 45 -19.63 -8.61 -19.65
CA ASN A 45 -20.46 -8.34 -20.82
C ASN A 45 -21.51 -9.48 -20.97
N ALA A 46 -22.27 -9.48 -22.06
CA ALA A 46 -23.31 -10.50 -22.29
C ALA A 46 -22.78 -11.94 -22.36
N GLU A 47 -21.51 -12.12 -22.74
CA GLU A 47 -20.88 -13.44 -22.95
C GLU A 47 -20.19 -13.97 -21.69
N GLY A 48 -19.99 -13.14 -20.67
CA GLY A 48 -19.41 -13.58 -19.42
C GLY A 48 -18.67 -12.50 -18.65
N THR A 49 -17.76 -12.95 -17.79
CA THR A 49 -16.96 -12.10 -16.90
C THR A 49 -15.49 -12.49 -16.97
N ALA A 50 -14.63 -11.50 -17.10
CA ALA A 50 -13.19 -11.63 -16.98
C ALA A 50 -12.71 -10.92 -15.71
N SER A 51 -11.63 -11.44 -15.10
CA SER A 51 -11.02 -10.86 -13.91
C SER A 51 -9.50 -10.77 -14.05
N MET A 52 -8.89 -9.74 -13.48
CA MET A 52 -7.44 -9.52 -13.44
C MET A 52 -7.01 -9.10 -12.04
N GLU A 53 -5.96 -9.71 -11.51
CA GLU A 53 -5.33 -9.31 -10.24
C GLU A 53 -4.09 -8.44 -10.49
N ILE A 54 -3.98 -7.35 -9.73
CA ILE A 54 -2.89 -6.37 -9.78
C ILE A 54 -2.33 -6.21 -8.37
N ARG A 55 -1.02 -6.37 -8.20
CA ARG A 55 -0.35 -6.12 -6.91
C ARG A 55 0.26 -4.73 -6.90
N LEU A 56 -0.26 -3.86 -6.03
CA LEU A 56 0.27 -2.52 -5.80
C LEU A 56 1.29 -2.57 -4.65
N SER A 57 2.47 -1.99 -4.89
CA SER A 57 3.50 -1.77 -3.87
C SER A 57 3.74 -0.27 -3.76
N VAL A 58 3.47 0.30 -2.59
CA VAL A 58 3.71 1.71 -2.30
C VAL A 58 4.99 1.84 -1.49
N SER A 59 5.92 2.66 -1.97
CA SER A 59 7.18 2.95 -1.29
C SER A 59 7.15 4.32 -0.62
N ALA A 60 7.76 4.44 0.55
CA ALA A 60 8.08 5.71 1.19
C ALA A 60 9.59 6.00 1.19
N PRO A 61 10.00 7.27 1.37
CA PRO A 61 11.41 7.62 1.51
C PRO A 61 12.06 6.92 2.72
N LEU A 62 13.30 6.49 2.56
CA LEU A 62 14.10 5.94 3.66
C LEU A 62 14.52 7.05 4.63
N SER A 63 14.42 6.80 5.93
CA SER A 63 14.98 7.64 6.99
C SER A 63 15.91 6.82 7.88
N VAL A 64 17.01 7.43 8.33
CA VAL A 64 17.98 6.80 9.22
C VAL A 64 18.07 7.57 10.53
N HIS A 65 17.98 6.85 11.65
CA HIS A 65 18.14 7.41 12.99
C HIS A 65 19.14 6.56 13.78
N VAL A 66 20.23 7.18 14.22
CA VAL A 66 21.25 6.54 15.06
C VAL A 66 21.03 6.96 16.51
N GLN A 67 21.01 6.01 17.44
CA GLN A 67 20.88 6.26 18.87
C GLN A 67 22.04 5.62 19.65
N PRO A 68 22.63 6.30 20.66
CA PRO A 68 22.44 7.73 20.92
C PRO A 68 23.09 8.59 19.82
N PRO A 69 22.60 9.82 19.56
CA PRO A 69 23.25 10.72 18.60
C PRO A 69 24.69 11.07 18.99
N VAL A 70 24.97 11.08 20.29
CA VAL A 70 26.29 11.26 20.88
C VAL A 70 26.39 10.33 22.09
N GLN A 71 27.47 9.54 22.15
CA GLN A 71 27.81 8.74 23.32
C GLN A 71 29.12 9.25 23.93
N THR A 72 29.10 9.59 25.22
CA THR A 72 30.31 9.82 26.01
C THR A 72 30.63 8.54 26.77
N VAL A 73 31.83 7.99 26.59
CA VAL A 73 32.30 6.77 27.28
C VAL A 73 33.63 7.01 27.97
N ASP A 74 33.84 6.35 29.10
CA ASP A 74 35.09 6.38 29.84
C ASP A 74 36.20 5.58 29.13
N LEU A 75 37.46 5.93 29.42
CA LEU A 75 38.63 5.22 28.87
C LEU A 75 38.59 3.72 29.20
N GLY A 76 38.76 2.89 28.17
CA GLY A 76 38.75 1.43 28.29
C GLY A 76 37.36 0.80 28.33
N LYS A 77 36.27 1.60 28.24
CA LYS A 77 34.90 1.10 28.07
C LYS A 77 34.51 1.04 26.59
N ALA A 78 33.60 0.13 26.26
CA ALA A 78 33.06 0.01 24.91
C ALA A 78 31.91 1.01 24.69
N ALA A 79 31.85 1.58 23.49
CA ALA A 79 30.67 2.28 22.98
C ALA A 79 29.76 1.28 22.23
N SER A 80 28.47 1.54 22.23
CA SER A 80 27.46 0.68 21.60
C SER A 80 26.48 1.52 20.79
N LEU A 81 26.05 0.99 19.65
CA LEU A 81 24.89 1.47 18.91
C LEU A 81 23.60 0.95 19.53
#